data_AF-A0AA48KEE6-F1
#
_entry.id   AF-A0AA48KEE6-F1
#
_cell.length_a   1.000
_cell.length_b   1.000
_cell.length_c   1.000
_cell.angle_alpha   90.00
_cell.angle_beta   90.00
_cell.angle_gamma   90.00
#
_symmetry.space_group_name_H-M   'P 1'
#
loop_
_entity.id
_entity.type
_entity.pdbx_description
1 polymer ?
#
loop_
_entity_poly.entity_id
_entity_poly.type
_entity_poly.pdbx_seq_one_letter_code
_entity_poly.pdbx_strand_id
1 'polypeptide(L)'
;MENDHEIYASRVRTDNHIHWLAVVLVAVWAGTIYGWLVGLGAFIALLVGISLTNTLILATLGSLRATRFSRWGWVLLAVLAIVFTSAEVGNVKP
;
A
#
# COMPACT_ATOMS: atom_id res chain seq x y z
N MET A 1 30.53 -7.98 -5.85
CA MET A 1 29.98 -7.29 -4.66
C MET A 1 29.37 -5.94 -5.01
N GLU A 2 29.99 -5.10 -5.84
CA GLU A 2 29.40 -3.81 -6.29
C GLU A 2 28.10 -3.99 -7.12
N ASN A 3 28.09 -4.94 -8.06
CA ASN A 3 26.90 -5.27 -8.87
C ASN A 3 25.68 -5.72 -8.03
N ASP A 4 25.88 -6.42 -6.91
CA ASP A 4 24.77 -6.96 -6.11
C ASP A 4 24.04 -5.85 -5.35
N HIS A 5 24.77 -4.83 -4.89
CA HIS A 5 24.20 -3.67 -4.22
C HIS A 5 23.41 -2.77 -5.19
N GLU A 6 23.91 -2.57 -6.41
CA GLU A 6 23.21 -1.79 -7.44
C GLU A 6 21.93 -2.48 -7.93
N ILE A 7 21.99 -3.80 -8.16
CA ILE A 7 20.82 -4.61 -8.50
C ILE A 7 19.78 -4.58 -7.37
N TYR A 8 20.23 -4.62 -6.11
CA TYR A 8 19.31 -4.55 -4.97
C TYR A 8 18.69 -3.15 -4.83
N ALA A 9 19.47 -2.09 -5.01
CA ALA A 9 18.98 -0.71 -4.93
C ALA A 9 18.00 -0.37 -6.06
N SER A 10 18.20 -0.89 -7.28
CA SER A 10 17.26 -0.71 -8.39
C SER A 10 15.92 -1.41 -8.12
N ARG A 11 15.95 -2.66 -7.63
CA ARG A 11 14.74 -3.39 -7.22
C ARG A 11 13.94 -2.66 -6.14
N VAL A 12 14.62 -2.11 -5.13
CA VAL A 12 13.96 -1.33 -4.06
C VAL A 12 13.31 -0.05 -4.62
N ARG A 13 13.94 0.62 -5.59
CA ARG A 13 13.37 1.80 -6.27
C ARG A 13 12.13 1.44 -7.10
N THR A 14 12.21 0.39 -7.92
CA THR A 14 11.07 -0.08 -8.72
C THR A 14 9.89 -0.49 -7.84
N ASP A 15 10.15 -1.25 -6.78
CA ASP A 15 9.13 -1.63 -5.80
C ASP A 15 8.48 -0.42 -5.13
N ASN A 16 9.25 0.62 -4.83
CA ASN A 16 8.72 1.85 -4.26
C ASN A 16 7.74 2.53 -5.24
N HIS A 17 8.05 2.59 -6.53
CA HIS A 17 7.15 3.18 -7.53
C HIS A 17 5.87 2.35 -7.71
N ILE A 18 5.99 1.02 -7.77
CA ILE A 18 4.82 0.13 -7.89
C ILE A 18 3.94 0.22 -6.65
N HIS A 19 4.54 0.31 -5.45
CA HIS A 19 3.81 0.48 -4.21
C HIS A 19 3.01 1.80 -4.18
N TRP A 20 3.64 2.91 -4.58
CA TRP A 20 2.95 4.20 -4.66
C TRP A 20 1.81 4.20 -5.68
N LEU A 21 2.02 3.55 -6.83
CA LEU A 21 0.96 3.36 -7.82
C LEU A 21 -0.23 2.60 -7.21
N ALA A 22 0.03 1.52 -6.46
CA ALA A 22 -1.02 0.76 -5.80
C ALA A 22 -1.80 1.60 -4.77
N VAL A 23 -1.11 2.40 -3.94
CA VAL A 23 -1.77 3.29 -2.97
C VAL A 23 -2.67 4.31 -3.66
N VAL A 24 -2.20 4.92 -4.75
CA VAL A 24 -3.00 5.87 -5.54
C VAL A 24 -4.21 5.18 -6.17
N LEU A 25 -4.04 3.98 -6.74
CA LEU A 25 -5.14 3.23 -7.35
C LEU A 25 -6.22 2.88 -6.34
N VAL A 26 -5.86 2.47 -5.12
CA VAL A 26 -6.82 2.17 -4.04
C VAL A 26 -7.61 3.42 -3.65
N ALA A 27 -6.93 4.56 -3.51
CA ALA A 27 -7.58 5.83 -3.18
C ALA A 27 -8.53 6.29 -4.28
N VAL A 28 -8.12 6.19 -5.55
CA VAL A 28 -8.96 6.51 -6.70
C VAL A 28 -10.17 5.58 -6.76
N TRP A 29 -9.97 4.27 -6.61
CA TRP A 29 -11.07 3.30 -6.58
C TRP A 29 -12.08 3.64 -5.47
N ALA A 30 -11.62 3.89 -4.24
CA ALA A 30 -12.50 4.27 -3.14
C ALA A 30 -13.25 5.57 -3.43
N GLY A 31 -12.58 6.54 -4.07
CA GLY A 31 -13.18 7.78 -4.55
C GLY A 31 -14.28 7.57 -5.59
N THR A 32 -14.07 6.64 -6.53
CA THR A 32 -15.04 6.33 -7.58
C THR A 32 -16.28 5.60 -7.07
N ILE A 33 -16.15 4.76 -6.04
CA ILE A 33 -17.27 3.96 -5.51
C ILE A 33 -18.04 4.69 -4.41
N TYR A 34 -17.33 5.33 -3.47
CA TYR A 34 -17.92 5.89 -2.25
C TYR A 34 -17.86 7.43 -2.19
N GLY A 35 -17.29 8.09 -3.21
CA GLY A 35 -17.15 9.54 -3.32
C GLY A 35 -15.75 10.05 -2.94
N TRP A 36 -15.39 11.21 -3.50
CA TRP A 36 -14.03 11.77 -3.42
C TRP A 36 -13.50 12.01 -2.01
N LEU A 37 -14.37 12.33 -1.04
CA LEU A 37 -13.97 12.49 0.37
C LEU A 37 -13.52 11.16 0.98
N VAL A 38 -14.17 10.05 0.64
CA VAL A 38 -13.77 8.71 1.10
C VAL A 38 -12.47 8.29 0.44
N GLY A 39 -12.30 8.57 -0.87
CA GLY A 39 -11.04 8.35 -1.57
C GLY A 39 -9.86 9.11 -0.95
N LEU A 40 -10.06 10.39 -0.61
CA LEU A 40 -9.06 11.21 0.08
C LEU A 40 -8.75 10.65 1.48
N GLY A 41 -9.78 10.26 2.24
CA GLY A 41 -9.62 9.63 3.55
C GLY A 41 -8.81 8.33 3.49
N ALA A 42 -9.12 7.45 2.52
CA ALA A 42 -8.39 6.21 2.28
C ALA A 42 -6.92 6.48 1.92
N PHE A 43 -6.65 7.48 1.08
CA PHE A 43 -5.29 7.90 0.74
C PHE A 43 -4.50 8.32 1.99
N ILE A 44 -5.07 9.21 2.81
CA ILE A 44 -4.43 9.70 4.04
C ILE A 44 -4.20 8.56 5.03
N ALA A 45 -5.20 7.68 5.22
CA ALA A 45 -5.09 6.54 6.12
C ALA A 45 -3.96 5.58 5.69
N LEU A 46 -3.83 5.29 4.40
CA LEU A 46 -2.75 4.47 3.86
C LEU A 46 -1.38 5.14 4.05
N LEU A 47 -1.27 6.45 3.79
CA LEU A 47 -0.04 7.21 4.02
C LEU A 47 0.42 7.12 5.47
N VAL A 48 -0.49 7.35 6.41
CA VAL A 48 -0.20 7.32 7.85
C VAL A 48 0.15 5.90 8.29
N GLY A 49 -0.65 4.89 7.89
CA GLY A 49 -0.43 3.49 8.26
C GLY A 49 0.91 2.95 7.76
N ILE A 50 1.25 3.20 6.49
CA ILE A 50 2.52 2.78 5.90
C ILE A 50 3.69 3.50 6.59
N SER A 51 3.59 4.81 6.82
CA SER A 51 4.64 5.59 7.48
C SER A 51 4.88 5.12 8.91
N LEU A 52 3.82 4.92 9.69
CA LEU A 52 3.91 4.46 11.08
C LEU A 52 4.52 3.05 11.16
N THR A 53 4.08 2.14 10.30
CA THR A 53 4.59 0.76 10.28
C THR A 53 6.07 0.73 9.89
N ASN A 54 6.48 1.56 8.92
CA ASN A 54 7.89 1.67 8.52
C ASN A 54 8.75 2.22 9.67
N THR A 55 8.29 3.27 10.36
CA THR A 55 8.99 3.85 11.52
C THR A 55 9.13 2.82 12.65
N LEU A 56 8.07 2.09 12.98
CA LEU A 56 8.11 1.04 14.00
C LEU A 56 9.08 -0.09 13.65
N ILE A 57 9.07 -0.56 12.40
CA ILE A 57 10.00 -1.61 11.95
C ILE A 57 11.45 -1.14 12.01
N LEU A 58 11.73 0.10 11.62
CA LEU A 58 13.08 0.66 11.71
C LEU A 58 13.52 0.83 13.17
N ALA A 59 12.62 1.27 14.05
CA ALA A 59 12.91 1.45 15.48
C ALA A 59 13.10 0.13 16.24
N THR A 60 12.41 -0.95 15.84
CA THR A 60 12.41 -2.23 16.56
C THR A 60 13.36 -3.28 15.97
N LEU A 61 13.41 -3.39 14.63
CA LEU A 61 14.12 -4.45 13.93
C LEU A 61 15.36 -3.94 13.18
N GLY A 62 15.48 -2.63 12.93
CA GLY A 62 16.59 -2.05 12.17
C GLY A 62 16.73 -2.58 10.74
N SER A 63 15.71 -3.25 10.20
CA SER A 63 15.82 -4.05 8.96
C SER A 63 15.06 -3.42 7.80
N LEU A 64 15.81 -2.95 6.79
CA LEU A 64 15.26 -2.43 5.53
C LEU A 64 14.50 -3.50 4.72
N ARG A 65 14.85 -4.79 4.90
CA ARG A 65 14.10 -5.90 4.30
C ARG A 65 12.69 -6.02 4.89
N ALA A 66 12.56 -5.84 6.20
CA ALA A 66 11.27 -5.88 6.88
C ALA A 66 10.38 -4.70 6.46
N THR A 67 10.96 -3.52 6.23
CA THR A 67 10.23 -2.35 5.69
C THR A 67 9.67 -2.63 4.29
N ARG A 68 10.39 -3.36 3.44
CA ARG A 68 9.92 -3.75 2.10
C ARG A 68 8.74 -4.73 2.18
N PHE A 69 8.81 -5.75 3.03
CA PHE A 69 7.72 -6.69 3.25
C PHE A 69 6.46 -5.99 3.78
N SER A 70 6.62 -5.05 4.71
CA SER A 70 5.52 -4.23 5.25
C SER A 70 4.76 -3.47 4.16
N ARG A 71 5.46 -2.82 3.24
CA ARG A 71 4.84 -2.08 2.11
C ARG A 71 3.95 -2.97 1.25
N TRP A 72 4.43 -4.17 0.90
CA TRP A 72 3.63 -5.12 0.13
C TRP A 72 2.49 -5.73 0.95
N GLY A 73 2.65 -5.85 2.28
CA GLY A 73 1.57 -6.23 3.19
C GLY A 73 0.40 -5.24 3.15
N TRP A 74 0.67 -3.94 3.12
CA TRP A 74 -0.38 -2.91 2.96
C TRP A 74 -1.08 -2.98 1.59
N VAL A 75 -0.35 -3.27 0.52
CA VAL A 75 -0.95 -3.48 -0.82
C VAL A 75 -1.87 -4.71 -0.79
N LEU A 76 -1.44 -5.81 -0.20
CA LEU A 76 -2.26 -7.02 -0.08
C LEU A 76 -3.52 -6.77 0.75
N LEU A 77 -3.39 -6.10 1.90
CA LEU A 77 -4.53 -5.71 2.73
C LEU A 77 -5.51 -4.82 1.97
N ALA A 78 -5.01 -3.86 1.19
CA ALA A 78 -5.85 -3.00 0.38
C ALA A 78 -6.59 -3.77 -0.73
N VAL A 79 -5.91 -4.70 -1.41
CA VAL A 79 -6.55 -5.59 -2.40
C VAL A 79 -7.63 -6.46 -1.76
N LEU A 80 -7.35 -7.07 -0.60
CA LEU A 80 -8.33 -7.86 0.14
C LEU A 80 -9.54 -6.99 0.53
N ALA A 81 -9.31 -5.79 1.07
CA ALA A 81 -10.37 -4.86 1.41
C ALA A 81 -11.25 -4.52 0.19
N ILE A 82 -10.65 -4.27 -0.98
CA ILE A 82 -11.39 -4.05 -2.23
C ILE A 82 -12.24 -5.26 -2.60
N VAL A 83 -11.68 -6.48 -2.55
CA VAL A 83 -12.41 -7.71 -2.92
C VAL A 83 -13.60 -7.94 -2.00
N PHE A 84 -13.41 -7.82 -0.68
CA PHE A 84 -14.49 -8.04 0.29
C PHE A 84 -15.58 -6.97 0.18
N THR A 85 -15.20 -5.70 0.07
CA THR A 85 -16.19 -4.60 -0.03
C THR A 85 -16.91 -4.59 -1.39
N SER A 86 -16.23 -4.95 -2.49
CA SER A 86 -16.86 -5.09 -3.81
C SER A 86 -17.90 -6.23 -3.83
N ALA A 87 -17.65 -7.32 -3.09
CA ALA A 87 -18.61 -8.42 -2.97
C ALA A 87 -19.91 -7.96 -2.26
N GLU A 88 -19.80 -7.05 -1.29
CA GLU A 88 -20.97 -6.46 -0.63
C GLU A 88 -21.74 -5.51 -1.57
N VAL A 89 -21.04 -4.65 -2.33
CA VAL A 89 -21.68 -3.74 -3.29
C VAL A 89 -22.45 -4.49 -4.38
N GLY A 90 -22.00 -5.69 -4.77
CA GLY A 90 -22.71 -6.55 -5.73
C GLY A 90 -23.97 -7.23 -5.17
N ASN A 91 -24.04 -7.44 -3.86
CA ASN A 91 -25.19 -8.05 -3.18
C ASN A 91 -26.28 -7.04 -2.79
N VAL A 92 -25.99 -5.74 -2.86
CA VAL A 92 -26.94 -4.65 -2.62
C VAL A 92 -27.40 -4.09 -3.97
N LYS A 93 -28.16 -4.88 -4.73
CA LYS A 93 -29.06 -4.36 -5.77
C LYS A 93 -30.51 -4.68 -5.36
N PRO A 94 -31.48 -3.78 -5.61
CA PRO A 94 -32.89 -4.01 -5.30
C PRO A 94 -33.46 -5.22 -6.03
#